data_AF-A0A8T3ZF88-F1
#
_entry.id   AF-A0A8T3ZF88-F1
#
_cell.length_a   1.000
_cell.length_b   1.000
_cell.length_c   1.000
_cell.angle_alpha   90.00
_cell.angle_beta   90.00
_cell.angle_gamma   90.00
#
_symmetry.space_group_name_H-M   'P 1'
#
loop_
_entity.id
_entity.type
_entity.pdbx_description
1 polymer ?
#
loop_
_entity_poly.entity_id
_entity_poly.type
_entity_poly.pdbx_seq_one_letter_code
_entity_poly.pdbx_strand_id
1 'polypeptide(L)'
;MKKVFLSKRSGLIALALLLLLDTVFDILRGTQGNQLWKPIENAFGIWVFPLLVPVALVLFYLAIKAMGWLVYRIDKTPHAEEILLTVFVIIFVVHDLWVFSSDYLGFRLIKSFYHMIPIYIIIGLSYALWAEHALKK
;
A
#
# COMPACT_ATOMS: atom_id res chain seq x y z
N MET A 1 -26.85 -3.35 1.79
CA MET A 1 -25.83 -2.82 0.88
C MET A 1 -24.61 -3.73 0.92
N LYS A 2 -24.09 -4.18 -0.24
CA LYS A 2 -22.81 -4.91 -0.26
C LYS A 2 -21.73 -3.96 0.26
N LYS A 3 -20.85 -4.45 1.14
CA LYS A 3 -19.76 -3.63 1.70
C LYS A 3 -18.67 -3.52 0.63
N VAL A 4 -18.69 -2.42 -0.13
CA VAL A 4 -17.83 -2.19 -1.33
C VAL A 4 -16.42 -1.74 -0.94
N PHE A 5 -16.18 -1.36 0.31
CA PHE A 5 -14.88 -0.88 0.79
C PHE A 5 -14.66 -1.28 2.26
N LEU A 6 -13.40 -1.26 2.68
CA LEU A 6 -13.03 -1.46 4.09
C LEU A 6 -13.45 -0.24 4.91
N SER A 7 -13.88 -0.48 6.15
CA SER A 7 -14.04 0.64 7.09
C SER A 7 -12.69 1.29 7.36
N LYS A 8 -12.65 2.60 7.67
CA LYS A 8 -11.39 3.31 7.97
C LYS A 8 -10.53 2.55 8.99
N ARG A 9 -11.16 2.06 10.06
CA ARG A 9 -10.47 1.28 11.10
C ARG A 9 -9.90 -0.02 10.57
N SER A 10 -10.69 -0.80 9.83
CA SER A 10 -10.24 -2.07 9.25
C SER A 10 -9.14 -1.88 8.21
N GLY A 11 -9.26 -0.86 7.36
CA GLY A 11 -8.27 -0.54 6.34
C GLY A 11 -6.95 -0.07 6.94
N LEU A 12 -6.98 0.76 7.99
CA LEU A 12 -5.76 1.17 8.69
C LEU A 12 -5.08 0.02 9.41
N ILE A 13 -5.84 -0.88 10.05
CA ILE A 13 -5.29 -2.09 10.67
C ILE A 13 -4.67 -3.00 9.60
N ALA A 14 -5.36 -3.22 8.48
CA ALA A 14 -4.84 -4.02 7.38
C ALA A 14 -3.55 -3.41 6.80
N LEU A 15 -3.54 -2.10 6.55
CA LEU A 15 -2.37 -1.39 6.07
C LEU A 15 -1.20 -1.47 7.05
N ALA A 16 -1.46 -1.37 8.36
CA ALA A 16 -0.43 -1.50 9.39
C ALA A 16 0.22 -2.89 9.38
N LEU A 17 -0.60 -3.95 9.25
CA LEU A 17 -0.11 -5.32 9.17
C LEU A 17 0.72 -5.57 7.91
N LEU A 18 0.28 -5.02 6.77
CA LEU A 18 1.01 -5.14 5.51
C LEU A 18 2.34 -4.38 5.55
N LEU A 19 2.36 -3.16 6.10
CA LEU A 19 3.62 -2.42 6.27
C LEU A 19 4.59 -3.12 7.22
N LEU A 20 4.08 -3.75 8.29
CA LEU A 20 4.93 -4.59 9.14
C LEU A 20 5.48 -5.78 8.36
N LEU A 21 4.64 -6.47 7.59
CA LEU A 21 5.05 -7.61 6.78
C LEU A 21 6.12 -7.22 5.75
N ASP A 22 5.94 -6.10 5.07
CA ASP A 22 6.91 -5.51 4.13
C ASP A 22 8.26 -5.26 4.82
N THR A 23 8.26 -4.63 5.99
CA THR A 23 9.51 -4.42 6.77
C THR A 23 10.17 -5.74 7.19
N VAL A 24 9.39 -6.79 7.47
CA VAL A 24 9.93 -8.12 7.77
C VAL A 24 10.60 -8.73 6.54
N PHE A 25 9.99 -8.61 5.36
CA PHE A 25 10.60 -9.08 4.12
C PHE A 25 11.89 -8.35 3.78
N ASP A 26 11.95 -7.03 3.99
CA ASP A 26 13.16 -6.24 3.80
C ASP A 26 14.30 -6.68 4.73
N ILE A 27 14.00 -6.93 6.01
CA ILE A 27 14.97 -7.46 6.97
C ILE A 27 15.49 -8.82 6.51
N LEU A 28 14.59 -9.73 6.12
CA LEU A 28 14.94 -11.10 5.72
C LEU A 28 15.77 -11.16 4.43
N ARG A 29 15.56 -10.23 3.50
CA ARG A 29 16.35 -10.10 2.28
C ARG A 29 17.76 -9.57 2.53
N GLY A 30 18.03 -9.00 3.71
CA GLY A 30 19.27 -8.29 4.01
C GLY A 30 19.52 -7.15 3.01
N THR A 31 18.45 -6.62 2.42
CA THR A 31 18.55 -5.67 1.31
C THR A 31 19.01 -4.31 1.79
N GLN A 32 19.90 -3.73 0.98
CA GLN A 32 20.06 -2.29 0.84
C GLN A 32 18.68 -1.71 0.51
N GLY A 33 18.01 -1.10 1.49
CA GLY A 33 16.73 -0.45 1.26
C GLY A 33 16.82 0.57 0.12
N ASN A 34 15.67 0.97 -0.43
CA ASN A 34 15.56 2.10 -1.35
C ASN A 34 16.55 3.20 -0.92
N GLN A 35 17.38 3.72 -1.84
CA GLN A 35 18.56 4.55 -1.52
C GLN A 35 18.27 5.71 -0.57
N LEU A 36 17.02 6.19 -0.55
CA LEU A 36 16.49 7.17 0.41
C LEU A 36 16.65 6.77 1.87
N TRP A 37 16.63 5.47 2.20
CA TRP A 37 16.70 4.94 3.56
C TRP A 37 18.08 4.46 4.00
N LYS A 38 19.05 4.39 3.07
CA LYS A 38 20.45 4.01 3.39
C LYS A 38 21.08 4.84 4.52
N PRO A 39 20.87 6.17 4.62
CA PRO A 39 21.42 6.94 5.72
C PRO A 39 20.90 6.48 7.09
N ILE A 40 19.61 6.11 7.16
CA ILE A 40 18.97 5.64 8.39
C ILE A 40 19.44 4.22 8.73
N GLU A 41 19.49 3.35 7.72
CA GLU A 41 20.03 1.98 7.86
C GLU A 41 21.47 2.00 8.38
N ASN A 42 22.33 2.86 7.83
CA ASN A 42 23.73 2.97 8.26
C ASN A 42 23.87 3.54 9.69
N ALA A 43 22.96 4.41 10.11
CA ALA A 43 23.04 5.06 11.42
C ALA A 43 22.46 4.20 12.56
N PHE A 44 21.40 3.43 12.30
CA PHE A 44 20.62 2.73 13.33
C PHE A 44 20.46 1.22 13.08
N GLY A 45 20.92 0.71 11.93
CA GLY A 45 20.76 -0.68 11.51
C GLY A 45 19.37 -0.99 10.92
N ILE A 46 19.27 -2.11 10.19
CA ILE A 46 18.04 -2.55 9.52
C ILE A 46 16.88 -2.87 10.49
N TRP A 47 17.20 -3.15 11.75
CA TRP A 47 16.22 -3.49 12.79
C TRP A 47 15.37 -2.28 13.24
N VAL A 48 15.72 -1.06 12.83
CA VAL A 48 14.94 0.15 13.15
C VAL A 48 13.68 0.29 12.28
N PHE A 49 13.63 -0.35 11.12
CA PHE A 49 12.57 -0.16 10.13
C PHE A 49 11.16 -0.51 10.64
N PRO A 50 10.94 -1.58 11.43
CA PRO A 50 9.64 -1.84 12.04
C PRO A 50 9.15 -0.71 12.95
N LEU A 51 10.06 0.04 13.60
CA LEU A 51 9.72 1.19 14.43
C LEU A 51 9.27 2.40 13.61
N LEU A 52 9.56 2.43 12.30
CA LEU A 52 9.12 3.48 11.39
C LEU A 52 7.73 3.22 10.81
N VAL A 53 7.14 2.04 11.01
CA VAL A 53 5.79 1.72 10.51
C VAL A 53 4.72 2.70 11.02
N PRO A 54 4.67 3.10 12.31
CA PRO A 54 3.75 4.12 12.77
C PRO A 54 3.90 5.46 12.03
N VAL A 55 5.13 5.84 11.69
CA VAL A 55 5.42 7.08 10.94
C VAL A 55 4.89 6.95 9.50
N ALA A 56 5.19 5.84 8.83
CA ALA A 56 4.67 5.55 7.49
C ALA A 56 3.14 5.53 7.47
N LEU A 57 2.49 4.92 8.47
CA LEU A 57 1.03 4.92 8.61
C LEU A 57 0.45 6.33 8.74
N VAL A 58 1.08 7.21 9.51
CA VAL A 58 0.66 8.61 9.63
C VAL A 58 0.76 9.32 8.27
N LEU A 59 1.86 9.12 7.55
CA LEU A 59 2.04 9.69 6.20
C LEU A 59 0.97 9.18 5.23
N PHE A 60 0.71 7.88 5.19
CA PHE A 60 -0.35 7.32 4.35
C PHE A 60 -1.73 7.82 4.74
N TYR A 61 -2.03 7.90 6.04
CA TYR A 61 -3.30 8.44 6.52
C TYR A 61 -3.51 9.90 6.06
N LEU A 62 -2.49 10.75 6.19
CA LEU A 62 -2.56 12.13 5.73
C LEU A 62 -2.71 12.22 4.21
N ALA A 63 -1.98 11.42 3.44
CA ALA A 63 -2.09 11.36 1.99
C ALA A 63 -3.49 10.93 1.53
N ILE A 64 -4.03 9.85 2.11
CA ILE A 64 -5.38 9.35 1.83
C ILE A 64 -6.42 10.41 2.18
N LYS A 65 -6.27 11.11 3.31
CA LYS A 65 -7.19 12.16 3.72
C LYS A 65 -7.16 13.36 2.76
N ALA A 66 -5.98 13.80 2.36
CA ALA A 66 -5.82 14.90 1.40
C ALA A 66 -6.40 14.54 0.03
N MET A 67 -6.07 13.35 -0.49
CA MET A 67 -6.59 12.86 -1.78
C MET A 67 -8.10 12.60 -1.73
N GLY A 68 -8.59 11.97 -0.68
CA GLY A 68 -10.02 11.68 -0.51
C GLY A 68 -10.85 12.96 -0.43
N TRP A 69 -10.33 13.99 0.25
CA TRP A 69 -10.94 15.31 0.24
C TRP A 69 -10.97 15.93 -1.17
N LEU A 70 -9.87 15.84 -1.91
CA LEU A 70 -9.78 16.35 -3.28
C LEU A 70 -10.76 15.65 -4.22
N VAL A 71 -10.80 14.31 -4.20
CA VAL A 71 -11.71 13.49 -5.02
C VAL A 71 -13.17 13.81 -4.66
N TYR A 72 -13.49 13.92 -3.37
CA TYR A 72 -14.83 14.32 -2.95
C TYR A 72 -15.21 15.72 -3.46
N ARG A 73 -14.26 16.66 -3.48
CA ARG A 73 -14.49 18.03 -3.98
C ARG A 73 -14.72 18.10 -5.49
N ILE A 74 -13.99 17.31 -6.27
CA ILE A 74 -14.03 17.35 -7.73
C ILE A 74 -15.13 16.43 -8.28
N ASP A 75 -15.11 15.16 -7.89
CA ASP A 75 -15.93 14.10 -8.50
C ASP A 75 -17.20 13.77 -7.68
N LYS A 76 -17.34 14.38 -6.50
CA LYS A 76 -18.46 14.17 -5.56
C LYS A 76 -18.64 12.69 -5.18
N THR A 77 -17.57 11.92 -5.20
CA THR A 77 -17.60 10.48 -4.90
C THR A 77 -17.80 10.26 -3.41
N PRO A 78 -18.91 9.62 -2.98
CA PRO A 78 -19.13 9.33 -1.57
C PRO A 78 -18.09 8.31 -1.08
N HIS A 79 -17.66 8.44 0.17
CA HIS A 79 -16.67 7.54 0.79
C HIS A 79 -15.32 7.45 0.05
N ALA A 80 -14.89 8.54 -0.59
CA ALA A 80 -13.64 8.59 -1.36
C ALA A 80 -12.41 8.16 -0.53
N GLU A 81 -12.33 8.56 0.74
CA GLU A 81 -11.25 8.16 1.64
C GLU A 81 -11.20 6.64 1.86
N GLU A 82 -12.35 6.00 2.10
CA GLU A 82 -12.43 4.56 2.31
C GLU A 82 -12.11 3.76 1.05
N ILE A 83 -12.51 4.26 -0.12
CA ILE A 83 -12.17 3.64 -1.42
C ILE A 83 -10.66 3.71 -1.62
N LEU A 84 -10.05 4.88 -1.44
CA LEU A 84 -8.60 5.07 -1.58
C LEU A 84 -7.82 4.20 -0.59
N LEU A 85 -8.23 4.16 0.68
CA LEU A 85 -7.61 3.28 1.68
C LEU A 85 -7.69 1.81 1.27
N THR A 86 -8.84 1.38 0.73
CA THR A 86 -9.00 0.00 0.28
C THR A 86 -8.13 -0.31 -0.95
N VAL A 87 -8.01 0.63 -1.88
CA VAL A 87 -7.08 0.54 -3.02
C VAL A 87 -5.64 0.38 -2.54
N PHE A 88 -5.21 1.20 -1.56
CA PHE A 88 -3.88 1.08 -0.97
C PHE A 88 -3.66 -0.30 -0.36
N VAL A 89 -4.60 -0.80 0.43
CA VAL A 89 -4.53 -2.15 1.01
C VAL A 89 -4.39 -3.23 -0.08
N ILE A 90 -5.17 -3.15 -1.16
CA ILE A 90 -5.08 -4.10 -2.28
C ILE A 90 -3.70 -4.04 -2.94
N ILE A 91 -3.19 -2.84 -3.21
CA ILE A 91 -1.86 -2.65 -3.82
C ILE A 91 -0.78 -3.26 -2.92
N PHE A 92 -0.82 -3.02 -1.61
CA PHE A 92 0.14 -3.60 -0.66
C PHE A 92 0.04 -5.13 -0.60
N VAL A 93 -1.16 -5.70 -0.60
CA VAL A 93 -1.32 -7.17 -0.66
C VAL A 93 -0.67 -7.74 -1.92
N VAL A 94 -0.92 -7.11 -3.08
CA VAL A 94 -0.31 -7.55 -4.35
C VAL A 94 1.21 -7.36 -4.34
N HIS A 95 1.68 -6.27 -3.73
CA HIS A 95 3.11 -6.01 -3.54
C HIS A 95 3.77 -7.09 -2.71
N ASP A 96 3.26 -7.36 -1.50
CA ASP A 96 3.78 -8.34 -0.56
C ASP A 96 3.77 -9.75 -1.16
N LEU A 97 2.72 -10.11 -1.90
CA LEU A 97 2.64 -11.39 -2.60
C LEU A 97 3.69 -11.50 -3.71
N TRP A 98 3.91 -10.43 -4.47
CA TRP A 98 4.95 -10.40 -5.50
C TRP A 98 6.34 -10.51 -4.87
N VAL A 99 6.62 -9.69 -3.86
CA VAL A 99 7.84 -9.68 -3.04
C VAL A 99 8.13 -11.07 -2.48
N PHE A 100 7.11 -11.73 -1.93
CA PHE A 100 7.25 -13.07 -1.39
C PHE A 100 7.53 -14.10 -2.50
N SER A 101 6.80 -14.01 -3.61
CA SER A 101 6.94 -14.94 -4.73
C SER A 101 8.28 -14.81 -5.44
N SER A 102 8.77 -13.59 -5.64
CA SER A 102 10.04 -13.32 -6.33
C SER A 102 11.24 -13.82 -5.54
N ASP A 103 11.22 -13.61 -4.23
CA ASP A 103 12.40 -13.86 -3.39
C ASP A 103 12.41 -15.22 -2.70
N TYR A 104 11.24 -15.80 -2.40
CA TYR A 104 11.17 -17.09 -1.68
C TYR A 104 10.63 -18.24 -2.54
N LEU A 105 9.78 -17.98 -3.54
CA LEU A 105 9.20 -19.03 -4.39
C LEU A 105 9.90 -19.19 -5.74
N GLY A 106 10.93 -18.37 -6.01
CA GLY A 106 11.70 -18.45 -7.25
C GLY A 106 10.97 -17.94 -8.49
N PHE A 107 9.95 -17.10 -8.34
CA PHE A 107 9.26 -16.45 -9.46
C PHE A 107 10.19 -15.43 -10.15
N ARG A 108 10.43 -15.60 -11.46
CA ARG A 108 11.44 -14.80 -12.21
C ARG A 108 10.86 -13.91 -13.31
N LEU A 109 9.56 -14.04 -13.62
CA LEU A 109 8.96 -13.34 -14.76
C LEU A 109 9.01 -11.81 -14.58
N ILE A 110 8.75 -11.34 -13.35
CA ILE A 110 8.78 -9.93 -12.99
C ILE A 110 9.74 -9.78 -11.81
N LYS A 111 10.97 -9.35 -12.08
CA LYS A 111 12.01 -9.17 -11.04
C LYS A 111 12.19 -7.73 -10.59
N SER A 112 11.87 -6.77 -11.44
CA SER A 112 12.11 -5.36 -11.15
C SER A 112 10.83 -4.70 -10.65
N PHE A 113 10.93 -4.00 -9.52
CA PHE A 113 9.85 -3.22 -8.93
C PHE A 113 9.18 -2.28 -9.94
N TYR A 114 9.95 -1.69 -10.87
CA TYR A 114 9.42 -0.77 -11.87
C TYR A 114 8.38 -1.42 -12.81
N HIS A 115 8.49 -2.72 -13.05
CA HIS A 115 7.52 -3.46 -13.87
C HIS A 115 6.21 -3.75 -13.12
N MET A 116 6.24 -3.68 -11.79
CA MET A 116 5.02 -3.83 -10.99
C MET A 116 4.21 -2.52 -10.92
N ILE A 117 4.82 -1.35 -11.16
CA ILE A 117 4.13 -0.06 -11.11
C ILE A 117 2.90 -0.05 -12.03
N PRO A 118 2.97 -0.44 -13.33
CA PRO A 118 1.79 -0.51 -14.19
C PRO A 118 0.73 -1.47 -13.66
N ILE A 119 1.13 -2.61 -13.07
CA ILE A 119 0.21 -3.60 -12.51
C ILE A 119 -0.56 -3.02 -11.33
N TYR A 120 0.13 -2.33 -10.41
CA TYR A 120 -0.49 -1.65 -9.28
C TYR A 120 -1.48 -0.57 -9.73
N ILE A 121 -1.11 0.22 -10.74
CA ILE A 121 -1.99 1.25 -11.31
C ILE A 121 -3.25 0.60 -11.89
N ILE A 122 -3.10 -0.44 -12.70
CA ILE A 122 -4.25 -1.13 -13.33
C ILE A 122 -5.19 -1.71 -12.26
N ILE A 123 -4.65 -2.42 -11.26
CA ILE A 123 -5.45 -3.02 -10.19
C ILE A 123 -6.15 -1.94 -9.36
N GLY A 124 -5.41 -0.91 -8.96
CA GLY A 124 -5.95 0.19 -8.15
C GLY A 124 -7.04 0.97 -8.86
N LEU A 125 -6.83 1.34 -10.14
CA LEU A 125 -7.84 2.04 -10.95
C LEU A 125 -9.06 1.16 -11.22
N SER A 126 -8.85 -0.11 -11.56
CA SER A 126 -9.95 -1.04 -11.83
C SER A 126 -10.87 -1.18 -10.61
N TYR A 127 -10.28 -1.31 -9.42
CA TYR A 127 -11.05 -1.35 -8.18
C TYR A 127 -11.76 -0.02 -7.89
N ALA A 128 -11.05 1.12 -8.01
CA ALA A 128 -11.60 2.43 -7.73
C ALA A 128 -12.82 2.74 -8.63
N LEU A 129 -12.70 2.50 -9.93
CA LEU A 129 -13.78 2.71 -10.91
C LEU A 129 -14.98 1.79 -10.62
N TRP A 130 -14.73 0.52 -10.32
CA TRP A 130 -15.79 -0.40 -9.94
C TRP A 130 -16.50 0.03 -8.66
N ALA A 131 -15.75 0.42 -7.63
CA ALA A 131 -16.28 0.84 -6.34
C ALA A 131 -17.12 2.12 -6.47
N GLU A 132 -16.64 3.10 -7.23
CA GLU A 132 -17.36 4.32 -7.54
C GLU A 132 -18.69 4.02 -8.26
N HIS A 133 -18.65 3.20 -9.31
CA HIS A 133 -19.84 2.80 -10.06
C HIS A 133 -20.87 2.05 -9.21
N ALA A 134 -20.40 1.20 -8.30
CA ALA A 134 -21.25 0.44 -7.40
C ALA A 134 -21.92 1.32 -6.31
N LEU A 135 -21.35 2.49 -6.00
CA LEU A 135 -21.88 3.43 -5.01
C LEU A 135 -22.77 4.52 -5.62
N LYS A 136 -22.57 4.84 -6.90
CA LYS A 136 -23.41 5.78 -7.65
C LYS A 136 -24.69 5.15 -8.22
N LYS A 137 -24.80 3.82 -8.17
CA LYS A 137 -26.00 3.03 -8.53
C LYS A 137 -26.88 2.77 -7.33
#